data_AF-A0A7S0WKU3-F1
#
_entry.id   AF-A0A7S0WKU3-F1
#
_cell.length_a   1.000
_cell.length_b   1.000
_cell.length_c   1.000
_cell.angle_alpha   90.00
_cell.angle_beta   90.00
_cell.angle_gamma   90.00
#
_symmetry.space_group_name_H-M   'P 1'
#
loop_
_entity.id
_entity.type
_entity.pdbx_description
1 polymer ?
#
loop_
_entity_poly.entity_id
_entity_poly.type
_entity_poly.pdbx_seq_one_letter_code
_entity_poly.pdbx_strand_id
1 'polypeptide(L)'
;NHHLAATFALLRMPQFNFLAHLPRPDFNLVRKTVIDLVLATDMKQHFSILSQFNNLHRPSTQRAAGMSRLSAELKAIELSEEASPRSNGALSMWASQTLGTQTARLPLDENERLLSLQLALKSSDIRHLGAALELHMRWVHNLEEEFFRQGDNEKARMIPVSPLFDRDKPGVTKS
;
A
#
# COMPACT_ATOMS: atom_id res chain seq x y z
N ASN A 1 9.39 2.38 15.14
CA ASN A 1 10.61 1.85 15.82
C ASN A 1 10.31 0.82 16.89
N HIS A 2 9.52 1.13 17.93
CA HIS A 2 9.22 0.16 19.00
C HIS A 2 8.56 -1.14 18.49
N HIS A 3 7.53 -1.07 17.63
CA HIS A 3 6.88 -2.25 17.06
C HIS A 3 7.86 -3.18 16.34
N LEU A 4 8.76 -2.63 15.51
CA LEU A 4 9.80 -3.41 14.83
C LEU A 4 10.74 -4.09 15.83
N ALA A 5 11.20 -3.37 16.85
CA ALA A 5 12.07 -3.92 17.88
C ALA A 5 11.40 -5.08 18.63
N ALA A 6 10.13 -4.92 19.02
CA ALA A 6 9.35 -5.96 19.68
C ALA A 6 9.15 -7.19 18.78
N THR A 7 8.75 -6.99 17.52
CA THR A 7 8.57 -8.07 16.53
C THR A 7 9.87 -8.87 16.34
N PHE A 8 11.00 -8.19 16.14
CA PHE A 8 12.28 -8.88 15.96
C PHE A 8 12.84 -9.47 17.26
N ALA A 9 12.47 -8.95 18.42
CA ALA A 9 12.79 -9.59 19.70
C ALA A 9 12.03 -10.92 19.84
N LEU A 10 10.74 -10.96 19.50
CA LEU A 10 9.95 -12.18 19.48
C LEU A 10 10.49 -13.20 18.48
N LEU A 11 10.89 -12.77 17.28
CA LEU A 11 11.51 -13.64 16.27
C LEU A 11 12.86 -14.25 16.70
N ARG A 12 13.47 -13.81 17.79
CA ARG A 12 14.66 -14.49 18.37
C ARG A 12 14.29 -15.74 19.16
N MET A 13 13.04 -15.87 19.57
CA MET A 13 12.53 -17.02 20.31
C MET A 13 12.17 -18.13 19.31
N PRO A 14 12.75 -19.34 19.39
CA PRO A 14 12.56 -20.39 18.38
C PRO A 14 11.10 -20.72 18.08
N GLN A 15 10.23 -20.68 19.10
CA GLN A 15 8.79 -20.96 18.96
C GLN A 15 8.01 -19.91 18.15
N PHE A 16 8.55 -18.70 18.00
CA PHE A 16 7.93 -17.61 17.24
C PHE A 16 8.67 -17.33 15.94
N ASN A 17 9.81 -17.97 15.70
CA ASN A 17 10.64 -17.72 14.53
C ASN A 17 10.21 -18.54 13.30
N PHE A 18 9.09 -18.15 12.69
CA PHE A 18 8.63 -18.75 11.44
C PHE A 18 9.57 -18.51 10.24
N LEU A 19 10.58 -17.66 10.39
CA LEU A 19 11.60 -17.35 9.38
C LEU A 19 12.89 -18.16 9.56
N ALA A 20 12.93 -19.11 10.50
CA ALA A 20 14.16 -19.85 10.86
C ALA A 20 14.80 -20.62 9.69
N HIS A 21 14.00 -21.03 8.71
CA HIS A 21 14.45 -21.81 7.55
C HIS A 21 14.93 -20.95 6.37
N LEU A 22 14.78 -19.62 6.45
CA LEU A 22 15.23 -18.75 5.37
C LEU A 22 16.76 -18.65 5.34
N PRO A 23 17.38 -18.76 4.15
CA PRO A 23 18.76 -18.36 3.96
C PRO A 23 19.00 -16.93 4.48
N ARG A 24 20.21 -16.69 4.98
CA ARG A 24 20.59 -15.36 5.50
C ARG A 24 20.33 -14.19 4.53
N PRO A 25 20.60 -14.28 3.21
CA PRO A 25 20.29 -13.17 2.30
C PRO A 25 18.79 -12.86 2.22
N ASP A 26 17.93 -13.89 2.18
CA ASP A 26 16.48 -13.72 2.09
C ASP A 26 15.91 -13.15 3.39
N PHE A 27 16.41 -13.61 4.54
CA PHE A 27 16.05 -13.01 5.83
C PHE A 27 16.41 -11.52 5.88
N ASN A 28 17.58 -11.14 5.38
CA ASN A 28 17.99 -9.74 5.35
C ASN A 28 17.09 -8.90 4.44
N LEU A 29 16.68 -9.44 3.29
CA LEU A 29 15.73 -8.79 2.38
C LEU A 29 14.37 -8.60 3.06
N VAL A 30 13.80 -9.66 3.63
CA VAL A 30 12.53 -9.60 4.38
C VAL A 30 12.61 -8.59 5.50
N ARG A 31 13.70 -8.62 6.29
CA ARG A 31 13.92 -7.68 7.39
C ARG A 31 13.94 -6.24 6.89
N LYS A 32 14.69 -5.95 5.82
CA LYS A 32 14.77 -4.61 5.22
C LYS A 32 13.39 -4.15 4.76
N THR A 33 12.69 -4.97 3.97
CA THR A 33 11.34 -4.66 3.47
C THR A 33 10.35 -4.42 4.61
N VAL A 34 10.31 -5.28 5.63
CA VAL A 34 9.41 -5.10 6.79
C VAL A 34 9.70 -3.80 7.54
N ILE A 35 10.98 -3.45 7.71
CA ILE A 35 11.36 -2.17 8.34
C ILE A 35 10.85 -1.00 7.50
N ASP A 36 11.12 -0.99 6.19
CA ASP A 36 10.71 0.09 5.29
C ASP A 36 9.19 0.24 5.22
N LEU A 37 8.44 -0.87 5.28
CA LEU A 37 6.98 -0.86 5.28
C LEU A 37 6.38 -0.37 6.61
N VAL A 38 6.87 -0.87 7.75
CA VAL A 38 6.33 -0.46 9.06
C VAL A 38 6.71 0.97 9.41
N LEU A 39 7.89 1.46 9.00
CA LEU A 39 8.23 2.88 9.20
C LEU A 39 7.38 3.80 8.32
N ALA A 40 6.93 3.33 7.15
CA ALA A 40 6.04 4.09 6.28
C ALA A 40 4.62 4.25 6.85
N THR A 41 4.20 3.48 7.87
CA THR A 41 2.89 3.67 8.51
C THR A 41 2.82 4.91 9.40
N ASP A 42 3.96 5.54 9.75
CA ASP A 42 3.98 6.82 10.46
C ASP A 42 3.20 7.91 9.69
N MET A 43 2.23 8.55 10.33
CA MET A 43 1.42 9.60 9.73
C MET A 43 2.21 10.87 9.40
N LYS A 44 3.37 11.10 10.02
CA LYS A 44 4.29 12.19 9.62
C LYS A 44 4.82 12.03 8.20
N GLN A 45 4.95 10.79 7.72
CA GLN A 45 5.45 10.49 6.37
C GLN A 45 4.34 10.46 5.32
N HIS A 46 3.06 10.53 5.72
CA HIS A 46 1.91 10.33 4.84
C HIS A 46 1.93 11.21 3.58
N PHE A 47 2.10 12.52 3.74
CA PHE A 47 2.11 13.45 2.60
C PHE A 47 3.35 13.29 1.72
N SER A 48 4.51 12.95 2.30
CA SER A 48 5.74 12.69 1.54
C SER A 48 5.55 11.48 0.62
N ILE A 49 5.07 10.36 1.17
CA ILE A 49 4.82 9.12 0.42
C ILE A 49 3.76 9.34 -0.66
N LEU A 50 2.64 10.01 -0.34
CA LEU A 50 1.61 10.33 -1.32
C LEU A 50 2.13 11.20 -2.47
N SER A 51 2.93 12.24 -2.15
CA SER A 51 3.54 13.11 -3.17
C SER A 51 4.45 12.32 -4.11
N GLN A 52 5.32 11.48 -3.55
CA GLN A 52 6.20 10.61 -4.34
C GLN A 52 5.41 9.68 -5.25
N PHE A 53 4.37 9.02 -4.71
CA PHE A 53 3.52 8.10 -5.47
C PHE A 53 2.78 8.83 -6.60
N ASN A 54 2.17 9.98 -6.29
CA ASN A 54 1.47 10.80 -7.27
C ASN A 54 2.42 11.31 -8.36
N ASN A 55 3.66 11.67 -8.05
CA ASN A 55 4.63 12.11 -9.05
C ASN A 55 5.06 10.97 -9.97
N LEU A 56 5.23 9.76 -9.42
CA LEU A 56 5.63 8.58 -10.17
C LEU A 56 4.51 8.08 -11.10
N HIS A 57 3.27 8.05 -10.58
CA HIS A 57 2.09 7.57 -11.28
C HIS A 57 1.26 8.69 -11.92
N ARG A 58 1.76 9.94 -11.93
CA ARG A 58 1.07 11.05 -12.60
C ARG A 58 0.84 10.61 -14.05
N PRO A 59 -0.43 10.54 -14.51
CA PRO A 59 -0.71 10.25 -15.90
C PRO A 59 -0.13 11.41 -16.71
N SER A 60 1.09 11.22 -17.19
CA SER A 60 1.76 12.15 -18.05
C SER A 60 1.08 12.00 -19.39
N THR A 61 0.32 13.02 -19.79
CA THR A 61 -0.05 13.30 -21.18
C THR A 61 1.16 13.24 -22.13
N GLN A 62 2.40 13.20 -21.59
CA GLN A 62 3.67 13.11 -22.30
C GLN A 62 4.27 11.69 -22.46
N ARG A 63 3.73 10.63 -21.85
CA ARG A 63 4.25 9.24 -22.04
C ARG A 63 3.68 8.51 -23.27
N ALA A 64 2.73 9.11 -23.97
CA ALA A 64 2.18 8.57 -25.23
C ALA A 64 3.25 8.38 -26.32
N ALA A 65 4.34 9.15 -26.30
CA ALA A 65 5.43 9.02 -27.29
C ALA A 65 6.26 7.73 -27.14
N GLY A 66 6.47 7.25 -25.90
CA GLY A 66 7.19 5.99 -25.65
C GLY A 66 6.33 4.76 -25.92
N MET A 67 5.04 4.85 -25.62
CA MET A 67 4.05 3.80 -25.89
C MET A 67 3.78 3.65 -27.40
N SER A 68 3.86 4.75 -28.16
CA SER A 68 3.81 4.72 -29.63
C SER A 68 4.99 3.93 -30.23
N ARG A 69 6.22 4.09 -29.72
CA ARG A 69 7.39 3.34 -30.19
C ARG A 69 7.32 1.83 -29.89
N LEU A 70 6.94 1.46 -28.67
CA LEU A 70 6.79 0.04 -28.30
C LEU A 70 5.62 -0.61 -29.04
N SER A 71 4.52 0.13 -29.26
CA SER A 71 3.41 -0.35 -30.10
C SER A 71 3.81 -0.50 -31.57
N ALA A 72 4.73 0.32 -32.08
CA ALA A 72 5.27 0.19 -33.43
C ALA A 72 6.22 -1.02 -33.55
N GLU A 73 7.03 -1.30 -32.52
CA GLU A 73 7.89 -2.50 -32.47
C GLU A 73 7.09 -3.80 -32.33
N LEU A 74 6.06 -3.83 -31.47
CA LEU A 74 5.16 -5.00 -31.32
C LEU A 74 4.33 -5.25 -32.59
N LYS A 75 3.86 -4.19 -33.25
CA LYS A 75 3.12 -4.30 -34.52
C LYS A 75 4.01 -4.75 -35.68
N ALA A 76 5.30 -4.41 -35.65
CA ALA A 76 6.28 -4.90 -36.62
C ALA A 76 6.59 -6.40 -36.46
N ILE A 77 6.47 -6.94 -35.25
CA ILE A 77 6.61 -8.39 -34.99
C ILE A 77 5.37 -9.15 -35.50
N GLU A 78 4.16 -8.64 -35.25
CA GLU A 78 2.90 -9.24 -35.76
C GLU A 78 2.82 -9.27 -37.30
N LEU A 79 3.43 -8.30 -37.98
CA LEU A 79 3.44 -8.21 -39.45
C LEU A 79 4.35 -9.24 -40.14
N SER A 80 5.11 -10.05 -39.41
CA SER A 80 6.00 -11.08 -39.96
C SER A 80 5.47 -12.52 -39.91
N GLU A 81 4.30 -12.75 -39.32
CA GLU A 81 3.71 -14.09 -39.13
C GLU A 81 2.47 -14.42 -39.99
N GLU A 82 2.05 -13.55 -40.92
CA GLU A 82 0.91 -13.88 -41.80
C GLU A 82 1.31 -14.69 -43.03
N ALA A 83 1.41 -16.01 -42.87
CA ALA A 83 1.35 -16.96 -43.98
C ALA A 83 0.73 -18.32 -43.60
N SER A 84 -0.57 -18.36 -43.23
CA SER A 84 -1.51 -19.45 -43.63
C SER A 84 -2.92 -19.26 -43.03
N PRO A 85 -4.03 -19.46 -43.79
CA PRO A 85 -5.37 -19.19 -43.28
C PRO A 85 -6.13 -20.47 -42.92
N ARG A 86 -6.39 -20.74 -41.64
CA ARG A 86 -7.53 -21.60 -41.22
C ARG A 86 -8.15 -21.13 -39.89
N SER A 87 -9.40 -20.67 -40.03
CA SER A 87 -10.51 -20.69 -39.08
C SER A 87 -10.17 -20.60 -37.58
N ASN A 88 -10.37 -19.43 -36.97
CA ASN A 88 -10.86 -19.27 -35.59
C ASN A 88 -11.24 -17.81 -35.28
N GLY A 89 -12.33 -17.32 -35.88
CA GLY A 89 -12.88 -15.97 -35.63
C GLY A 89 -13.38 -15.75 -34.19
N ALA A 90 -13.56 -16.81 -33.40
CA ALA A 90 -13.98 -16.70 -32.01
C ALA A 90 -12.80 -16.37 -31.04
N LEU A 91 -11.57 -16.75 -31.40
CA LEU A 91 -10.38 -16.49 -30.57
C LEU A 91 -9.82 -15.06 -30.73
N SER A 92 -10.20 -14.36 -31.81
CA SER A 92 -9.86 -12.94 -31.97
C SER A 92 -10.77 -12.04 -31.12
N MET A 93 -12.07 -12.35 -31.02
CA MET A 93 -13.04 -11.53 -30.28
C MET A 93 -12.86 -11.57 -28.77
N TRP A 94 -12.55 -12.72 -28.17
CA TRP A 94 -12.28 -12.78 -26.72
C TRP A 94 -10.94 -12.12 -26.38
N ALA A 95 -9.92 -12.24 -27.25
CA ALA A 95 -8.62 -11.61 -27.07
C ALA A 95 -8.74 -10.07 -27.13
N SER A 96 -9.60 -9.54 -28.01
CA SER A 96 -9.90 -8.10 -28.07
C SER A 96 -10.74 -7.59 -26.89
N GLN A 97 -11.60 -8.43 -26.28
CA GLN A 97 -12.34 -8.04 -25.06
C GLN A 97 -11.49 -8.16 -23.79
N THR A 98 -10.50 -9.05 -23.75
CA THR A 98 -9.51 -9.17 -22.66
C THR A 98 -8.28 -8.27 -22.87
N LEU A 99 -8.24 -7.42 -23.89
CA LEU A 99 -7.24 -6.36 -24.02
C LEU A 99 -7.76 -4.98 -23.57
N GLY A 100 -8.92 -4.94 -22.92
CA GLY A 100 -9.39 -3.81 -22.11
C GLY A 100 -9.07 -3.95 -20.62
N THR A 101 -8.52 -5.10 -20.19
CA THR A 101 -7.97 -5.23 -18.84
C THR A 101 -6.74 -4.35 -18.75
N GLN A 102 -6.82 -3.35 -17.87
CA GLN A 102 -5.65 -2.68 -17.31
C GLN A 102 -4.60 -3.76 -17.04
N THR A 103 -3.59 -3.86 -17.91
CA THR A 103 -2.41 -4.65 -17.60
C THR A 103 -1.91 -4.06 -16.30
N ALA A 104 -2.01 -4.83 -15.22
CA ALA A 104 -1.42 -4.46 -13.95
C ALA A 104 0.05 -4.19 -14.26
N ARG A 105 0.41 -2.90 -14.37
CA ARG A 105 1.77 -2.51 -14.72
C ARG A 105 2.64 -3.08 -13.61
N LEU A 106 3.50 -4.04 -13.96
CA LEU A 106 4.53 -4.48 -13.04
C LEU A 106 5.38 -3.25 -12.70
N PRO A 107 5.73 -3.03 -11.43
CA PRO A 107 6.60 -1.92 -11.04
C PRO A 107 7.86 -1.93 -11.92
N LEU A 108 8.21 -0.76 -12.48
CA LEU A 108 9.32 -0.62 -13.41
C LEU A 108 10.67 -0.82 -12.71
N ASP A 109 10.73 -0.50 -11.41
CA ASP A 109 11.92 -0.69 -10.57
C ASP A 109 11.57 -1.08 -9.11
N GLU A 110 12.61 -1.34 -8.31
CA GLU A 110 12.48 -1.69 -6.90
C GLU A 110 11.91 -0.56 -6.03
N ASN A 111 12.15 0.71 -6.40
CA ASN A 111 11.65 1.86 -5.66
C ASN A 111 10.15 2.03 -5.88
N GLU A 112 9.66 1.89 -7.11
CA GLU A 112 8.23 1.88 -7.44
C GLU A 112 7.52 0.73 -6.71
N ARG A 113 8.14 -0.45 -6.67
CA ARG A 113 7.59 -1.61 -5.94
C ARG A 113 7.48 -1.32 -4.46
N LEU A 114 8.54 -0.81 -3.84
CA LEU A 114 8.54 -0.48 -2.41
C LEU A 114 7.51 0.60 -2.09
N LEU A 115 7.47 1.68 -2.88
CA LEU A 115 6.53 2.79 -2.69
C LEU A 115 5.07 2.33 -2.84
N SER A 116 4.80 1.44 -3.81
CA SER A 116 3.48 0.84 -3.99
C SER A 116 3.06 -0.01 -2.79
N LEU A 117 3.98 -0.82 -2.25
CA LEU A 117 3.74 -1.63 -1.06
C LEU A 117 3.54 -0.76 0.20
N GLN A 118 4.33 0.32 0.34
CA GLN A 118 4.16 1.29 1.42
C GLN A 118 2.78 1.94 1.38
N LEU A 119 2.34 2.38 0.19
CA LEU A 119 1.01 2.94 0.02
C LEU A 119 -0.08 1.90 0.30
N ALA A 120 0.06 0.67 -0.21
CA ALA A 120 -0.90 -0.41 0.03
C ALA A 120 -1.05 -0.74 1.52
N LEU A 121 0.05 -0.82 2.26
CA LEU A 121 0.02 -1.04 3.71
C LEU A 121 -0.65 0.13 4.43
N LYS A 122 -0.31 1.37 4.05
CA LYS A 122 -0.89 2.58 4.65
C LYS A 122 -2.38 2.71 4.37
N SER A 123 -2.83 2.38 3.15
CA SER A 123 -4.26 2.29 2.81
C SER A 123 -4.99 1.20 3.61
N SER A 124 -4.30 0.10 3.91
CA SER A 124 -4.86 -0.96 4.76
C SER A 124 -5.06 -0.49 6.19
N ASP A 125 -4.14 0.33 6.72
CA ASP A 125 -4.20 0.91 8.07
C ASP A 125 -5.41 1.83 8.28
N ILE A 126 -5.77 2.62 7.25
CA ILE A 126 -6.91 3.54 7.29
C ILE A 126 -8.17 2.97 6.59
N ARG A 127 -8.21 1.67 6.31
CA ARG A 127 -9.27 1.06 5.48
C ARG A 127 -10.67 1.20 6.06
N HIS A 128 -10.80 1.37 7.38
CA HIS A 128 -12.10 1.54 8.02
C HIS A 128 -12.92 2.72 7.45
N LEU A 129 -12.27 3.70 6.81
CA LEU A 129 -12.93 4.82 6.12
C LEU A 129 -13.76 4.38 4.90
N GLY A 130 -13.41 3.26 4.26
CA GLY A 130 -14.13 2.69 3.12
C GLY A 130 -15.02 1.50 3.48
N ALA A 131 -15.18 1.20 4.77
CA ALA A 131 -15.99 0.08 5.25
C ALA A 131 -17.49 0.44 5.29
N ALA A 132 -18.36 -0.57 5.45
CA ALA A 132 -19.77 -0.37 5.73
C ALA A 132 -19.96 0.52 6.98
N LEU A 133 -20.98 1.39 6.97
CA LEU A 133 -21.16 2.43 7.99
C LEU A 133 -21.10 1.91 9.43
N GLU A 134 -21.77 0.78 9.71
CA GLU A 134 -21.75 0.17 11.05
C GLU A 134 -20.35 -0.25 11.49
N LEU A 135 -19.58 -0.87 10.59
CA LEU A 135 -18.21 -1.29 10.87
C LEU A 135 -17.30 -0.08 11.04
N HIS A 136 -17.44 0.92 10.17
CA HIS A 136 -16.73 2.20 10.28
C HIS A 136 -16.96 2.85 11.65
N MET A 137 -18.22 2.98 12.07
CA MET A 137 -18.59 3.59 13.35
C MET A 137 -18.02 2.83 14.56
N ARG A 138 -17.97 1.50 14.49
CA ARG A 138 -17.34 0.69 15.55
C ARG A 138 -15.85 0.99 15.68
N TRP A 139 -15.12 1.13 14.57
CA TRP A 139 -13.71 1.51 14.60
C TRP A 139 -13.50 2.93 15.14
N VAL A 140 -14.33 3.88 14.71
CA VAL A 140 -14.27 5.27 15.19
C VAL A 140 -14.51 5.35 16.70
N HIS A 141 -15.50 4.62 17.22
CA HIS A 141 -15.77 4.59 18.66
C HIS A 141 -14.59 4.02 19.46
N ASN A 142 -14.00 2.92 19.00
CA ASN A 142 -12.83 2.33 19.66
C ASN A 142 -11.62 3.29 19.67
N LEU A 143 -11.41 4.00 18.56
CA LEU A 143 -10.34 4.99 18.42
C LEU A 143 -10.57 6.19 19.36
N GLU A 144 -11.80 6.69 19.42
CA GLU A 144 -12.20 7.80 20.30
C GLU A 144 -12.02 7.42 21.78
N GLU A 145 -12.41 6.21 22.18
CA GLU A 145 -12.19 5.73 23.55
C GLU A 145 -10.70 5.58 23.90
N GLU A 146 -9.86 5.16 22.94
CA GLU A 146 -8.41 5.12 23.13
C GLU A 146 -7.83 6.53 23.35
N PHE A 147 -8.27 7.52 22.57
CA PHE A 147 -7.87 8.91 22.72
C PHE A 147 -8.30 9.48 24.06
N PHE A 148 -9.53 9.24 24.50
CA PHE A 148 -10.02 9.69 25.81
C PHE A 148 -9.25 9.05 26.96
N ARG A 149 -8.95 7.75 26.88
CA ARG A 149 -8.08 7.10 27.87
C ARG A 149 -6.68 7.72 27.93
N GLN A 150 -6.12 8.15 26.81
CA GLN A 150 -4.86 8.88 26.83
C GLN A 150 -5.03 10.27 27.47
N GLY A 151 -6.09 11.00 27.13
CA GLY A 151 -6.39 12.30 27.72
C GLY A 151 -6.58 12.24 29.24
N ASP A 152 -7.25 11.22 29.75
CA ASP A 152 -7.39 11.01 31.21
C ASP A 152 -6.03 10.75 31.87
N ASN A 153 -5.17 9.97 31.20
CA ASN A 153 -3.80 9.72 31.62
C ASN A 153 -2.92 10.97 31.62
N GLU A 154 -3.17 11.91 30.70
CA GLU A 154 -2.51 13.21 30.62
C GLU A 154 -3.00 14.14 31.75
N LYS A 155 -4.32 14.21 31.97
CA LYS A 155 -4.93 14.95 33.11
C LYS A 155 -4.38 14.45 34.45
N ALA A 156 -4.32 13.13 34.65
CA ALA A 156 -3.81 12.52 35.89
C ALA A 156 -2.33 12.82 36.15
N ARG A 157 -1.55 13.04 35.08
CA ARG A 157 -0.13 13.43 35.15
C ARG A 157 0.08 14.95 35.18
N MET A 158 -1.00 15.73 35.21
CA MET A 158 -0.97 17.19 35.18
C MET A 158 -0.23 17.75 33.95
N ILE A 159 -0.29 17.06 32.82
CA ILE A 159 0.25 17.55 31.55
C ILE A 159 -0.89 18.03 30.64
N PRO A 160 -0.62 18.96 29.70
CA PRO A 160 -1.63 19.43 28.76
C PRO A 160 -2.26 18.27 27.98
N VAL A 161 -3.59 18.24 27.95
CA VAL A 161 -4.35 17.21 27.22
C VAL A 161 -4.16 17.41 25.72
N SER A 162 -3.86 16.32 25.02
CA SER A 162 -3.71 16.28 23.59
C SER A 162 -4.99 16.73 22.88
N PRO A 163 -4.89 17.38 21.70
CA PRO A 163 -6.07 17.77 20.93
C PRO A 163 -6.99 16.56 20.67
N LEU A 164 -8.31 16.77 20.77
CA LEU A 164 -9.36 15.75 20.57
C LEU A 164 -9.45 14.65 21.65
N PHE A 165 -8.57 14.67 22.67
CA PHE A 165 -8.47 13.58 23.65
C PHE A 165 -9.27 13.88 24.93
N ASP A 166 -10.01 14.99 24.94
CA ASP A 166 -10.81 15.41 26.08
C ASP A 166 -12.27 14.94 25.93
N ARG A 167 -12.68 13.98 26.75
CA ARG A 167 -14.06 13.44 26.77
C ARG A 167 -15.12 14.47 27.13
N ASP A 168 -14.73 15.58 27.77
CA ASP A 168 -15.65 16.66 28.17
C ASP A 168 -15.93 17.63 27.00
N LYS A 169 -15.20 17.49 25.88
CA LYS A 169 -15.35 18.28 24.65
C LYS A 169 -15.98 17.41 23.54
N PRO A 170 -16.55 18.03 22.49
CA PRO A 170 -16.94 17.29 21.30
C PRO A 170 -15.74 16.51 20.75
N GLY A 171 -15.85 15.17 20.77
CA GLY A 171 -14.80 14.24 20.36
C GLY A 171 -14.64 14.13 18.84
N VAL A 172 -13.91 13.10 18.41
CA VAL A 172 -13.58 12.82 17.01
C VAL A 172 -14.84 12.56 16.17
N THR A 173 -15.90 12.03 16.78
CA THR A 173 -17.19 11.78 16.11
C THR A 173 -17.88 13.04 15.57
N LYS A 174 -17.44 14.24 15.97
CA LYS A 174 -17.96 15.53 15.48
C LYS A 174 -16.95 16.33 14.63
N SER A 175 -15.75 15.77 14.39
CA SER A 175 -14.67 16.39 13.59
C SER A 175 -14.68 15.90 12.16
#